data_AF-D8U0G1-F1
#
_entry.id   AF-D8U0G1-F1
#
_cell.length_a   1.000
_cell.length_b   1.000
_cell.length_c   1.000
_cell.angle_alpha   90.00
_cell.angle_beta   90.00
_cell.angle_gamma   90.00
#
_symmetry.space_group_name_H-M   'P 1'
#
loop_
_entity.id
_entity.type
_entity.pdbx_description
1 polymer ?
#
loop_
_entity_poly.entity_id
_entity_poly.type
_entity_poly.pdbx_seq_one_letter_code
_entity_poly.pdbx_strand_id
1 'polypeptide(L)'
;LASLSAAAADLDSLEERYWNDVNDLELLLRAHTEERGALLAKIDRAGQRLQLLKNTSVLYDAFKIWHDGPFGTISGFRLGRTPEVPVEWDEINAAWGQAVLLLHTMAQVMLMMIQHRLLPMGSHPRVADKRATYDLFGPVSKLWSANYDRAMVAYLACLREFGEHAKKKDLQGGKPTQFNFPFPIDGDKVNNHTIKLTLNKDVRWTKALKFMLANLKVRHHVVPRTVRQRRWRRSRGAACNLGHPQQLGRQSSFTG
;
A
#
# COMPACT_ATOMS: atom_id res chain seq x y z
N LEU A 1 -46.10 -64.51 27.38
CA LEU A 1 -45.20 -64.82 26.26
C LEU A 1 -45.57 -64.02 25.01
N ALA A 2 -46.81 -64.09 24.51
CA ALA A 2 -47.24 -63.30 23.34
C ALA A 2 -47.17 -61.76 23.54
N SER A 3 -47.48 -61.25 24.73
CA SER A 3 -47.34 -59.81 25.03
C SER A 3 -45.90 -59.33 25.06
N LEU A 4 -44.97 -60.18 25.50
CA LEU A 4 -43.53 -59.88 25.53
C LEU A 4 -42.94 -59.89 24.12
N SER A 5 -43.38 -60.77 23.23
CA SER A 5 -42.91 -60.77 21.83
C SER A 5 -43.48 -59.58 21.03
N ALA A 6 -44.72 -59.17 21.29
CA ALA A 6 -45.29 -57.96 20.69
C ALA A 6 -44.53 -56.70 21.13
N ALA A 7 -44.26 -56.55 22.42
CA ALA A 7 -43.46 -55.43 22.95
C ALA A 7 -42.01 -55.42 22.43
N ALA A 8 -41.42 -56.60 22.21
CA ALA A 8 -40.08 -56.71 21.60
C ALA A 8 -40.08 -56.25 20.13
N ALA A 9 -41.08 -56.66 19.33
CA ALA A 9 -41.19 -56.23 17.93
C ALA A 9 -41.47 -54.72 17.81
N ASP A 10 -42.28 -54.15 18.71
CA ASP A 10 -42.51 -52.71 18.77
C ASP A 10 -41.21 -51.96 19.12
N LEU A 11 -40.41 -52.48 20.05
CA LEU A 11 -39.10 -51.93 20.40
C LEU A 11 -38.14 -51.98 19.22
N ASP A 12 -38.03 -53.10 18.51
CA ASP A 12 -37.19 -53.24 17.32
C ASP A 12 -37.56 -52.19 16.24
N SER A 13 -38.86 -51.97 16.02
CA SER A 13 -39.34 -50.96 15.06
C SER A 13 -39.02 -49.52 15.50
N LEU A 14 -38.98 -49.26 16.81
CA LEU A 14 -38.63 -47.96 17.37
C LEU A 14 -37.12 -47.72 17.26
N GLU A 15 -36.32 -48.75 17.52
CA GLU A 15 -34.87 -48.72 17.35
C GLU A 15 -34.48 -48.48 15.89
N GLU A 16 -35.13 -49.13 14.93
CA GLU A 16 -34.87 -48.91 13.51
C GLU A 16 -35.13 -47.46 13.08
N ARG A 17 -36.27 -46.88 13.52
CA ARG A 17 -36.58 -45.46 13.28
C ARG A 17 -35.57 -44.54 13.94
N TYR A 18 -35.20 -44.82 15.18
CA TYR A 18 -34.19 -44.06 15.90
C TYR A 18 -32.84 -44.07 15.18
N TRP A 19 -32.39 -45.25 14.72
CA TRP A 19 -31.16 -45.37 13.96
C TRP A 19 -31.20 -44.63 12.62
N ASN A 20 -32.35 -44.62 11.93
CA ASN A 20 -32.53 -43.83 10.71
C ASN A 20 -32.45 -42.32 10.98
N ASP A 21 -33.11 -41.83 12.03
CA ASP A 21 -33.05 -40.41 12.42
C ASP A 21 -31.62 -39.99 12.81
N VAL A 22 -30.90 -40.85 13.53
CA VAL A 22 -29.49 -40.62 13.88
C VAL A 22 -28.62 -40.55 12.63
N ASN A 23 -28.80 -41.47 11.69
CA ASN A 23 -28.06 -41.46 10.42
C ASN A 23 -28.32 -40.18 9.61
N ASP A 24 -29.57 -39.74 9.53
CA ASP A 24 -29.95 -38.50 8.83
C ASP A 24 -29.32 -37.26 9.48
N LEU A 25 -29.33 -37.20 10.82
CA LEU A 25 -28.67 -36.13 11.57
C LEU A 25 -27.15 -36.15 11.37
N GLU A 26 -26.52 -37.32 11.36
CA GLU A 26 -25.09 -37.44 11.07
C GLU A 26 -24.74 -36.97 9.65
N LEU A 27 -25.55 -37.33 8.66
CA LEU A 27 -25.40 -36.88 7.27
C LEU A 27 -25.49 -35.36 7.16
N LEU A 28 -26.49 -34.76 7.80
CA LEU A 28 -26.65 -33.29 7.85
C LEU A 28 -25.47 -32.61 8.54
N LEU A 29 -25.01 -33.17 9.66
CA LEU A 29 -23.86 -32.62 10.39
C LEU A 29 -22.60 -32.67 9.54
N ARG A 30 -22.34 -33.80 8.86
CA ARG A 30 -21.19 -33.95 7.95
C ARG A 30 -21.25 -32.91 6.82
N ALA A 31 -22.40 -32.76 6.17
CA ALA A 31 -22.59 -31.77 5.11
C ALA A 31 -22.28 -30.34 5.58
N HIS A 32 -22.79 -29.93 6.75
CA HIS A 32 -22.49 -28.60 7.30
C HIS A 32 -21.02 -28.44 7.71
N THR A 33 -20.38 -29.48 8.24
CA THR A 33 -18.95 -29.43 8.57
C THR A 33 -18.07 -29.30 7.33
N GLU A 34 -18.42 -30.00 6.24
CA GLU A 34 -17.73 -29.90 4.96
C GLU A 34 -17.92 -28.52 4.33
N GLU A 35 -19.15 -27.98 4.36
CA GLU A 35 -19.44 -26.62 3.88
C GLU A 35 -18.64 -25.58 4.66
N ARG A 36 -18.62 -25.68 6.00
CA ARG A 36 -17.80 -24.82 6.86
C ARG A 36 -16.31 -24.94 6.53
N GLY A 37 -15.81 -26.16 6.33
CA GLY A 37 -14.43 -26.41 5.92
C GLY A 37 -14.10 -25.75 4.57
N ALA A 38 -14.99 -25.88 3.60
CA ALA A 38 -14.85 -25.27 2.28
C ALA A 38 -14.85 -23.73 2.34
N LEU A 39 -15.72 -23.14 3.16
CA LEU A 39 -15.77 -21.69 3.37
C LEU A 39 -14.51 -21.17 4.07
N LEU A 40 -14.04 -21.85 5.12
CA LEU A 40 -12.79 -21.48 5.80
C LEU A 40 -11.59 -21.55 4.86
N ALA A 41 -11.49 -22.59 4.04
CA ALA A 41 -10.44 -22.70 3.02
C ALA A 41 -10.51 -21.56 1.98
N LYS A 42 -11.71 -21.13 1.57
CA LYS A 42 -11.89 -19.97 0.68
C LYS A 42 -11.44 -18.67 1.36
N ILE A 43 -11.79 -18.46 2.63
CA ILE A 43 -11.37 -17.29 3.41
C ILE A 43 -9.85 -17.25 3.52
N ASP A 44 -9.21 -18.38 3.81
CA ASP A 44 -7.76 -18.47 3.93
C ASP A 44 -7.07 -18.15 2.60
N ARG A 45 -7.49 -18.78 1.50
CA ARG A 45 -6.96 -18.47 0.15
C ARG A 45 -7.13 -16.99 -0.22
N ALA A 46 -8.29 -16.41 0.06
CA ALA A 46 -8.55 -14.99 -0.19
C ALA A 46 -7.69 -14.08 0.71
N GLY A 47 -7.47 -14.49 1.96
CA GLY A 47 -6.56 -13.84 2.91
C GLY A 47 -5.12 -13.85 2.41
N GLN A 48 -4.61 -15.00 2.00
CA GLN A 48 -3.26 -15.15 1.43
C GLN A 48 -3.08 -14.28 0.17
N ARG A 49 -4.05 -14.30 -0.75
CA ARG A 49 -4.00 -13.47 -1.97
C ARG A 49 -4.05 -11.98 -1.66
N LEU A 50 -4.82 -11.59 -0.65
CA LEU A 50 -4.84 -10.21 -0.17
C LEU A 50 -3.49 -9.81 0.45
N GLN A 51 -2.82 -10.70 1.18
CA GLN A 51 -1.49 -10.42 1.73
C GLN A 51 -0.45 -10.26 0.62
N LEU A 52 -0.48 -11.11 -0.40
CA LEU A 52 0.39 -10.96 -1.57
C LEU A 52 0.16 -9.60 -2.24
N LEU A 53 -1.08 -9.23 -2.54
CA LEU A 53 -1.40 -7.93 -3.15
C LEU A 53 -1.04 -6.73 -2.27
N LYS A 54 -1.09 -6.88 -0.93
CA LYS A 54 -0.66 -5.85 0.01
C LYS A 54 0.86 -5.68 0.01
N ASN A 55 1.60 -6.78 -0.15
CA ASN A 55 3.05 -6.79 -0.12
C ASN A 55 3.65 -6.42 -1.48
N THR A 56 2.94 -6.68 -2.58
CA THR A 56 3.27 -6.25 -3.93
C THR A 56 2.68 -4.87 -4.19
N SER A 57 3.21 -3.86 -3.51
CA SER A 57 3.01 -2.48 -3.96
C SER A 57 3.64 -2.37 -5.35
N VAL A 58 2.80 -2.33 -6.38
CA VAL A 58 3.20 -2.16 -7.79
C VAL A 58 4.14 -0.96 -7.95
N LEU A 59 4.00 0.03 -7.08
CA LEU A 59 4.86 1.20 -7.03
C LEU A 59 6.32 0.85 -6.71
N TYR A 60 6.59 -0.04 -5.75
CA TYR A 60 7.98 -0.41 -5.41
C TYR A 60 8.62 -1.34 -6.43
N ASP A 61 7.81 -2.07 -7.19
CA ASP A 61 8.29 -2.89 -8.30
C ASP A 61 8.64 -2.02 -9.52
N ALA A 62 7.78 -1.04 -9.83
CA ALA A 62 8.02 -0.06 -10.89
C ALA A 62 9.21 0.87 -10.60
N PHE A 63 9.35 1.33 -9.36
CA PHE A 63 10.43 2.22 -8.91
C PHE A 63 11.43 1.47 -8.03
N LYS A 64 12.16 0.52 -8.63
CA LYS A 64 13.13 -0.30 -7.91
C LYS A 64 14.34 0.53 -7.47
N ILE A 65 14.41 0.85 -6.17
CA ILE A 65 15.55 1.57 -5.58
C ILE A 65 16.60 0.59 -5.05
N TRP A 66 17.83 0.74 -5.53
CA TRP A 66 19.00 -0.04 -5.15
C TRP A 66 20.25 0.83 -5.02
N HIS A 67 21.42 0.21 -4.93
CA HIS A 67 22.71 0.89 -4.95
C HIS A 67 23.66 0.11 -5.84
N ASP A 68 24.55 0.84 -6.51
CA ASP A 68 25.64 0.30 -7.31
C ASP A 68 26.92 1.01 -6.88
N GLY A 69 27.76 0.30 -6.12
CA GLY A 69 28.94 0.87 -5.46
C GLY A 69 28.65 2.19 -4.71
N PRO A 70 29.29 3.32 -5.10
CA PRO A 70 29.08 4.62 -4.47
C PRO A 70 27.74 5.28 -4.84
N PHE A 71 27.05 4.81 -5.88
CA PHE A 71 25.82 5.41 -6.40
C PHE A 71 24.56 4.80 -5.77
N GLY A 72 23.51 5.61 -5.68
CA GLY A 72 22.14 5.10 -5.54
C GLY A 72 21.53 4.90 -6.93
N THR A 73 20.73 3.84 -7.11
CA THR A 73 20.06 3.56 -8.37
C THR A 73 18.54 3.55 -8.21
N ILE A 74 17.83 4.07 -9.21
CA ILE A 74 16.37 4.00 -9.31
C ILE A 74 15.98 3.49 -10.69
N SER A 75 15.23 2.40 -10.71
CA SER A 75 14.82 1.71 -11.96
C SER A 75 15.99 1.39 -12.88
N GLY A 76 17.17 1.12 -12.29
CA GLY A 76 18.41 0.81 -13.02
C GLY A 76 19.31 2.01 -13.34
N PHE A 77 18.82 3.26 -13.22
CA PHE A 77 19.61 4.46 -13.52
C PHE A 77 20.40 4.94 -12.29
N ARG A 78 21.69 5.26 -12.48
CA ARG A 78 22.58 5.78 -11.42
C ARG A 78 22.35 7.28 -11.22
N LEU A 79 22.14 7.65 -9.96
CA LEU A 79 21.96 9.04 -9.56
C LEU A 79 23.22 9.58 -8.88
N GLY A 80 24.03 10.33 -9.64
CA GLY A 80 25.26 10.96 -9.18
C GLY A 80 26.41 10.81 -10.18
N ARG A 81 27.56 11.37 -9.85
CA ARG A 81 28.81 11.28 -10.62
C ARG A 81 29.99 11.05 -9.67
N THR A 82 31.01 10.34 -10.12
CA THR A 82 32.31 10.28 -9.44
C THR A 82 33.42 10.57 -10.46
N PRO A 83 34.62 11.00 -10.00
CA PRO A 83 35.74 11.20 -10.91
C PRO A 83 36.21 9.89 -11.58
N GLU A 84 36.00 8.75 -10.92
CA GLU A 84 36.34 7.41 -11.44
C GLU A 84 35.33 6.91 -12.48
N VAL A 85 34.04 7.16 -12.25
CA VAL A 85 32.95 6.73 -13.13
C VAL A 85 32.10 7.95 -13.47
N PRO A 86 32.39 8.63 -14.59
CA PRO A 86 31.59 9.76 -15.05
C PRO A 86 30.27 9.24 -15.63
N VAL A 87 29.20 9.36 -14.85
CA VAL A 87 27.84 9.07 -15.32
C VAL A 87 27.36 10.23 -16.21
N GLU A 88 26.79 9.90 -17.36
CA GLU A 88 26.25 10.90 -18.30
C GLU A 88 25.01 11.61 -17.74
N TRP A 89 24.82 12.86 -18.17
CA TRP A 89 23.70 13.66 -17.70
C TRP A 89 22.34 13.04 -18.06
N ASP A 90 22.22 12.36 -19.19
CA ASP A 90 20.97 11.71 -19.61
C ASP A 90 20.52 10.63 -18.61
N GLU A 91 21.46 9.86 -18.06
CA GLU A 91 21.18 8.84 -17.05
C GLU A 91 20.74 9.49 -15.71
N ILE A 92 21.42 10.57 -15.31
CA ILE A 92 21.09 11.33 -14.09
C ILE A 92 19.71 11.99 -14.21
N ASN A 93 19.44 12.56 -15.39
CA ASN A 93 18.17 13.19 -15.76
C ASN A 93 17.01 12.18 -15.71
N ALA A 94 17.23 10.98 -16.27
CA ALA A 94 16.28 9.88 -16.18
C ALA A 94 16.05 9.45 -14.72
N ALA A 95 17.11 9.31 -13.93
CA ALA A 95 17.01 8.96 -12.51
C ALA A 95 16.22 10.01 -11.70
N TRP A 96 16.45 11.30 -11.93
CA TRP A 96 15.66 12.37 -11.33
C TRP A 96 14.20 12.32 -11.77
N GLY A 97 13.93 12.03 -13.05
CA GLY A 97 12.59 11.83 -13.58
C GLY A 97 11.81 10.78 -12.81
N GLN A 98 12.44 9.62 -12.59
CA GLN A 98 11.87 8.52 -11.80
C GLN A 98 11.67 8.92 -10.34
N ALA A 99 12.62 9.63 -9.72
CA ALA A 99 12.51 10.06 -8.32
C ALA A 99 11.34 11.06 -8.12
N VAL A 100 11.20 12.05 -9.02
CA VAL A 100 10.10 13.02 -8.98
C VAL A 100 8.75 12.34 -9.19
N LEU A 101 8.67 11.42 -10.15
CA LEU A 101 7.43 10.67 -10.41
C LEU A 101 7.04 9.79 -9.21
N LEU A 102 8.01 9.13 -8.59
CA LEU A 102 7.79 8.31 -7.40
C LEU A 102 7.23 9.16 -6.25
N LEU A 103 7.89 10.27 -5.89
CA LEU A 103 7.45 11.11 -4.79
C LEU A 103 6.09 11.74 -5.08
N HIS A 104 5.86 12.20 -6.31
CA HIS A 104 4.55 12.69 -6.77
C HIS A 104 3.46 11.64 -6.56
N THR A 105 3.70 10.41 -7.02
CA THR A 105 2.73 9.31 -6.90
C THR A 105 2.48 8.92 -5.45
N MET A 106 3.53 8.86 -4.62
CA MET A 106 3.41 8.59 -3.18
C MET A 106 2.57 9.65 -2.47
N ALA A 107 2.75 10.92 -2.80
CA ALA A 107 1.98 12.02 -2.25
C ALA A 107 0.49 11.95 -2.64
N GLN A 108 0.21 11.63 -3.92
CA GLN A 108 -1.15 11.44 -4.42
C GLN A 108 -1.86 10.27 -3.73
N VAL A 109 -1.17 9.13 -3.60
CA VAL A 109 -1.71 7.94 -2.90
C VAL A 109 -2.08 8.25 -1.44
N MET A 110 -1.36 9.18 -0.81
CA MET A 110 -1.61 9.59 0.57
C MET A 110 -2.58 10.76 0.72
N LEU A 111 -3.05 11.32 -0.40
CA LEU A 111 -3.88 12.53 -0.45
C LEU A 111 -3.21 13.68 0.32
N MET A 112 -1.91 13.86 0.10
CA MET A 112 -1.12 14.89 0.75
C MET A 112 -1.06 16.15 -0.11
N MET A 113 -1.25 17.30 0.54
CA MET A 113 -0.97 18.61 -0.06
C MET A 113 0.50 18.96 0.21
N ILE A 114 1.34 18.89 -0.82
CA ILE A 114 2.73 19.35 -0.77
C ILE A 114 2.74 20.83 -1.14
N GLN A 115 3.55 21.65 -0.45
CA GLN A 115 3.65 23.09 -0.74
C GLN A 115 4.20 23.38 -2.14
N HIS A 116 5.15 22.57 -2.58
CA HIS A 116 5.78 22.66 -3.89
C HIS A 116 5.14 21.65 -4.86
N ARG A 117 5.01 22.04 -6.13
CA ARG A 117 4.44 21.20 -7.17
C ARG A 117 5.54 20.43 -7.89
N LEU A 118 5.53 19.11 -7.72
CA LEU A 118 6.37 18.17 -8.46
C LEU A 118 5.81 17.95 -9.87
N LEU A 119 6.63 18.18 -10.90
CA LEU A 119 6.28 18.02 -12.32
C LEU A 119 7.11 16.89 -12.95
N PRO A 120 6.63 15.64 -12.91
CA PRO A 120 7.32 14.52 -13.55
C PRO A 120 7.12 14.59 -15.07
N MET A 121 8.16 15.03 -15.79
CA MET A 121 8.16 15.22 -17.25
C MET A 121 9.21 14.32 -17.91
N GLY A 122 9.21 13.03 -17.55
CA GLY A 122 10.23 12.07 -18.02
C GLY A 122 11.63 12.47 -17.54
N SER A 123 12.61 12.51 -18.44
CA SER A 123 14.00 12.91 -18.14
C SER A 123 14.19 14.41 -17.92
N HIS A 124 13.15 15.23 -18.07
CA HIS A 124 13.23 16.68 -17.85
C HIS A 124 12.36 17.12 -16.67
N PRO A 125 12.52 16.52 -15.48
CA PRO A 125 11.66 16.85 -14.35
C PRO A 125 11.84 18.30 -13.92
N ARG A 126 10.76 18.88 -13.40
CA ARG A 126 10.75 20.24 -12.86
C ARG A 126 10.12 20.27 -11.47
N VAL A 127 10.52 21.26 -10.69
CA VAL A 127 9.90 21.55 -9.39
C VAL A 127 9.46 22.99 -9.39
N ALA A 128 8.17 23.21 -9.11
CA ALA A 128 7.60 24.54 -9.02
C ALA A 128 7.33 24.92 -7.57
N ASP A 129 7.80 26.10 -7.19
CA ASP A 129 7.41 26.79 -5.96
C ASP A 129 6.37 27.88 -6.30
N LYS A 130 5.85 28.59 -5.29
CA LYS A 130 4.91 29.71 -5.46
C LYS A 130 5.47 30.84 -6.33
N ARG A 131 6.80 30.97 -6.41
CA ARG A 131 7.48 32.05 -7.12
C ARG A 131 7.83 31.72 -8.57
N ALA A 132 8.32 30.50 -8.82
CA ALA A 132 8.89 30.12 -10.11
C ALA A 132 8.96 28.60 -10.26
N THR A 133 9.16 28.16 -11.50
CA THR A 133 9.48 26.76 -11.83
C THR A 133 10.98 26.63 -12.07
N TYR A 134 11.59 25.61 -11.48
CA TYR A 134 13.02 25.33 -11.58
C TYR A 134 13.25 23.98 -12.28
N ASP A 135 14.25 23.93 -13.15
CA ASP A 135 14.65 22.73 -13.88
C ASP A 135 15.51 21.83 -12.99
N LEU A 136 15.15 20.54 -12.92
CA LEU A 136 15.87 19.49 -12.20
C LEU A 136 16.54 18.53 -13.18
N PHE A 137 17.04 19.06 -14.29
CA PHE A 137 17.79 18.30 -15.29
C PHE A 137 19.00 19.12 -15.75
N GLY A 138 20.03 18.41 -16.23
CA GLY A 138 21.22 18.98 -16.83
C GLY A 138 21.27 18.82 -18.35
N PRO A 139 22.40 19.21 -18.99
CA PRO A 139 23.69 19.47 -18.37
C PRO A 139 23.76 20.79 -17.56
N VAL A 140 24.39 20.73 -16.39
CA VAL A 140 24.59 21.91 -15.53
C VAL A 140 26.07 22.06 -15.18
N SER A 141 26.60 23.28 -15.33
CA SER A 141 27.94 23.62 -14.85
C SER A 141 27.91 23.94 -13.36
N LYS A 142 28.92 23.49 -12.60
CA LYS A 142 29.04 23.76 -11.15
C LYS A 142 29.14 25.26 -10.81
N LEU A 143 29.51 26.09 -11.78
CA LEU A 143 29.59 27.55 -11.64
C LEU A 143 28.22 28.24 -11.84
N TRP A 144 27.28 27.56 -12.51
CA TRP A 144 25.98 28.10 -12.92
C TRP A 144 24.82 27.18 -12.51
N SER A 145 24.95 26.51 -11.36
CA SER A 145 23.98 25.53 -10.85
C SER A 145 22.90 26.09 -9.94
N ALA A 146 22.78 27.42 -9.79
CA ALA A 146 21.88 28.02 -8.80
C ALA A 146 20.40 27.59 -8.95
N ASN A 147 19.88 27.51 -10.17
CA ASN A 147 18.51 27.05 -10.40
C ASN A 147 18.33 25.55 -10.15
N TYR A 148 19.31 24.75 -10.55
CA TYR A 148 19.34 23.30 -10.30
C TYR A 148 19.41 22.99 -8.79
N ASP A 149 20.23 23.74 -8.06
CA ASP A 149 20.33 23.66 -6.60
C ASP A 149 19.02 24.04 -5.91
N ARG A 150 18.35 25.10 -6.38
CA ARG A 150 17.00 25.45 -5.88
C ARG A 150 16.00 24.33 -6.15
N ALA A 151 16.03 23.73 -7.34
CA ALA A 151 15.16 22.60 -7.67
C ALA A 151 15.41 21.39 -6.75
N MET A 152 16.66 21.03 -6.51
CA MET A 152 17.04 19.93 -5.60
C MET A 152 16.63 20.20 -4.16
N VAL A 153 16.83 21.42 -3.66
CA VAL A 153 16.42 21.80 -2.30
C VAL A 153 14.90 21.83 -2.17
N ALA A 154 14.18 22.33 -3.17
CA ALA A 154 12.71 22.29 -3.20
C ALA A 154 12.19 20.84 -3.21
N TYR A 155 12.80 19.96 -4.02
CA TYR A 155 12.49 18.53 -4.00
C TYR A 155 12.71 17.91 -2.62
N LEU A 156 13.83 18.25 -1.97
CA LEU A 156 14.16 17.73 -0.65
C LEU A 156 13.19 18.23 0.43
N ALA A 157 12.70 19.47 0.30
CA ALA A 157 11.63 20.00 1.14
C ALA A 157 10.32 19.20 0.97
N CYS A 158 9.94 18.84 -0.27
CA CYS A 158 8.79 17.94 -0.50
C CYS A 158 8.95 16.59 0.20
N LEU A 159 10.15 16.01 0.12
CA LEU A 159 10.45 14.73 0.75
C LEU A 159 10.36 14.82 2.28
N ARG A 160 10.82 15.94 2.87
CA ARG A 160 10.67 16.21 4.30
C ARG A 160 9.21 16.35 4.72
N GLU A 161 8.43 17.16 4.01
CA GLU A 161 6.98 17.32 4.24
C GLU A 161 6.26 15.97 4.18
N PHE A 162 6.67 15.11 3.23
CA PHE A 162 6.16 13.76 3.13
C PHE A 162 6.41 12.93 4.40
N GLY A 163 7.64 12.97 4.92
CA GLY A 163 7.99 12.25 6.16
C GLY A 163 7.27 12.77 7.39
N GLU A 164 7.10 14.08 7.50
CA GLU A 164 6.35 14.71 8.59
C GLU A 164 4.86 14.32 8.55
N HIS A 165 4.25 14.30 7.37
CA HIS A 165 2.87 13.86 7.21
C HIS A 165 2.70 12.36 7.52
N ALA A 166 3.63 11.52 7.06
CA ALA A 166 3.67 10.10 7.38
C ALA A 166 3.73 9.87 8.90
N LYS A 167 4.62 10.60 9.58
CA LYS A 167 4.73 10.60 11.05
C LYS A 167 3.42 11.01 11.70
N LYS A 168 2.82 12.13 11.28
CA LYS A 168 1.53 12.62 11.82
C LYS A 168 0.42 11.58 11.67
N LYS A 169 0.34 10.88 10.54
CA LYS A 169 -0.63 9.80 10.34
C LYS A 169 -0.38 8.60 11.24
N ASP A 170 0.87 8.24 11.50
CA ASP A 170 1.22 7.16 12.42
C ASP A 170 0.85 7.51 13.87
N LEU A 171 1.05 8.78 14.29
CA LEU A 171 0.56 9.27 15.59
C LEU A 171 -0.96 9.18 15.69
N GLN A 172 -1.69 9.68 14.69
CA GLN A 172 -3.16 9.62 14.66
C GLN A 172 -3.70 8.18 14.65
N GLY A 173 -2.95 7.26 14.05
CA GLY A 173 -3.29 5.83 14.00
C GLY A 173 -2.90 5.04 15.26
N GLY A 174 -2.30 5.68 16.28
CA GLY A 174 -1.89 5.03 17.52
C GLY A 174 -0.80 3.96 17.34
N LYS A 175 0.06 4.07 16.32
CA LYS A 175 1.15 3.11 16.12
C LYS A 175 2.24 3.32 17.18
N PRO A 176 2.81 2.22 17.74
CA PRO A 176 3.84 2.31 18.78
C PRO A 176 5.16 2.91 18.26
N THR A 177 5.47 2.68 16.98
CA THR A 177 6.65 3.25 16.32
C THR A 177 6.21 4.23 15.25
N GLN A 178 6.60 5.49 15.43
CA GLN A 178 6.32 6.56 14.49
C GLN A 178 7.28 6.47 13.31
N PHE A 179 6.77 6.81 12.12
CA PHE A 179 7.64 6.96 10.95
C PHE A 179 8.72 8.03 11.16
N ASN A 180 9.96 7.65 10.93
CA ASN A 180 11.08 8.57 10.74
C ASN A 180 11.92 8.05 9.56
N PHE A 181 12.51 8.97 8.80
CA PHE A 181 13.47 8.60 7.77
C PHE A 181 14.74 8.03 8.40
N PRO A 182 15.39 7.04 7.75
CA PRO A 182 16.67 6.51 8.22
C PRO A 182 17.78 7.56 8.17
N PHE A 183 17.71 8.49 7.20
CA PHE A 183 18.66 9.58 7.06
C PHE A 183 17.95 10.92 7.31
N PRO A 184 18.39 11.73 8.27
CA PRO A 184 17.74 13.00 8.58
C PRO A 184 17.91 14.00 7.43
N ILE A 185 16.87 14.80 7.22
CA ILE A 185 16.82 15.87 6.21
C ILE A 185 16.80 17.20 6.95
N ASP A 186 17.80 18.04 6.72
CA ASP A 186 17.90 19.38 7.29
C ASP A 186 18.29 20.40 6.22
N GLY A 187 17.34 21.27 5.85
CA GLY A 187 17.51 22.27 4.80
C GLY A 187 17.94 21.64 3.47
N ASP A 188 19.18 21.93 3.07
CA ASP A 188 19.80 21.41 1.85
C ASP A 188 20.61 20.12 2.05
N LYS A 189 20.60 19.53 3.24
CA LYS A 189 21.43 18.38 3.60
C LYS A 189 20.61 17.13 3.89
N VAL A 190 21.18 15.99 3.47
CA VAL A 190 20.71 14.65 3.86
C VAL A 190 21.86 13.95 4.56
N ASN A 191 21.66 13.55 5.81
CA ASN A 191 22.71 12.94 6.64
C ASN A 191 24.01 13.78 6.67
N ASN A 192 23.89 15.10 6.88
CA ASN A 192 24.99 16.08 6.85
C ASN A 192 25.71 16.28 5.51
N HIS A 193 25.24 15.68 4.41
CA HIS A 193 25.75 15.92 3.07
C HIS A 193 24.83 16.84 2.28
N THR A 194 25.35 17.95 1.75
CA THR A 194 24.55 18.87 0.92
C THR A 194 24.21 18.26 -0.44
N ILE A 195 22.97 18.44 -0.86
CA ILE A 195 22.47 18.04 -2.17
C ILE A 195 22.84 19.05 -3.27
N LYS A 196 23.31 20.24 -2.90
CA LYS A 196 23.73 21.26 -3.87
C LYS A 196 24.93 20.81 -4.68
N LEU A 197 24.92 21.14 -5.96
CA LEU A 197 26.01 20.89 -6.89
C LEU A 197 27.06 22.00 -6.84
N THR A 198 26.65 23.24 -6.54
CA THR A 198 27.55 24.41 -6.53
C THR A 198 28.74 24.21 -5.61
N LEU A 199 29.96 24.29 -6.16
CA LEU A 199 31.24 24.11 -5.46
C LEU A 199 31.37 22.80 -4.67
N ASN A 200 30.56 21.79 -5.00
CA ASN A 200 30.58 20.50 -4.30
C ASN A 200 31.51 19.48 -5.00
N LYS A 201 32.05 18.56 -4.21
CA LYS A 201 32.82 17.42 -4.73
C LYS A 201 31.84 16.35 -5.22
N ASP A 202 32.06 15.79 -6.40
CA ASP A 202 31.12 14.85 -7.03
C ASP A 202 30.84 13.63 -6.14
N VAL A 203 31.86 13.13 -5.45
CA VAL A 203 31.72 12.01 -4.48
C VAL A 203 30.78 12.37 -3.32
N ARG A 204 30.86 13.61 -2.78
CA ARG A 204 29.99 14.05 -1.67
C ARG A 204 28.56 14.28 -2.15
N TRP A 205 28.41 14.87 -3.33
CA TRP A 205 27.12 15.09 -3.97
C TRP A 205 26.41 13.76 -4.24
N THR A 206 27.10 12.80 -4.85
CA THR A 206 26.60 11.43 -5.10
C THR A 206 26.18 10.73 -3.81
N LYS A 207 26.94 10.91 -2.72
CA LYS A 207 26.58 10.34 -1.42
C LYS A 207 25.30 10.95 -0.84
N ALA A 208 25.09 12.26 -0.99
CA ALA A 208 23.84 12.91 -0.60
C ALA A 208 22.64 12.35 -1.38
N LEU A 209 22.78 12.19 -2.70
CA LEU A 209 21.75 11.61 -3.58
C LEU A 209 21.43 10.16 -3.23
N LYS A 210 22.45 9.36 -2.89
CA LYS A 210 22.27 7.99 -2.42
C LYS A 210 21.45 7.94 -1.12
N PHE A 211 21.74 8.81 -0.15
CA PHE A 211 20.94 8.88 1.08
C PHE A 211 19.52 9.36 0.83
N MET A 212 19.32 10.30 -0.09
CA MET A 212 17.99 10.73 -0.52
C MET A 212 17.20 9.58 -1.15
N LEU A 213 17.79 8.81 -2.07
CA LEU A 213 17.15 7.62 -2.64
C LEU A 213 16.84 6.57 -1.58
N ALA A 214 17.73 6.37 -0.61
CA ALA A 214 17.46 5.46 0.49
C ALA A 214 16.28 5.92 1.36
N ASN A 215 16.12 7.24 1.56
CA ASN A 215 14.94 7.80 2.20
C ASN A 215 13.67 7.61 1.36
N LEU A 216 13.74 7.65 0.02
CA LEU A 216 12.60 7.34 -0.86
C LEU A 216 12.20 5.87 -0.83
N LYS A 217 13.13 4.96 -0.49
CA LYS A 217 12.88 3.52 -0.32
C LYS A 217 12.11 3.25 0.98
N VAL A 218 10.96 3.87 1.17
CA VAL A 218 10.12 3.70 2.36
C VAL A 218 9.30 2.42 2.23
N ARG A 219 9.96 1.28 2.36
CA ARG A 219 9.39 -0.01 1.97
C ARG A 219 8.14 -0.44 2.75
N HIS A 220 7.86 0.09 3.95
CA HIS A 220 6.90 -0.55 4.86
C HIS A 220 5.94 0.34 5.67
N HIS A 221 6.13 1.66 5.77
CA HIS A 221 5.34 2.42 6.77
C HIS A 221 4.12 3.17 6.25
N VAL A 222 4.13 3.61 4.98
CA VAL A 222 3.32 4.78 4.62
C VAL A 222 2.12 4.46 3.72
N VAL A 223 2.03 3.26 3.13
CA VAL A 223 0.80 2.87 2.41
C VAL A 223 -0.28 2.56 3.44
N PRO A 224 -1.39 3.33 3.49
CA PRO A 224 -2.47 3.07 4.44
C PRO A 224 -3.03 1.67 4.18
N ARG A 225 -3.26 0.90 5.26
CA ARG A 225 -3.99 -0.39 5.27
C ARG A 225 -5.44 -0.30 4.76
N THR A 226 -5.86 0.83 4.20
CA THR A 226 -7.26 1.30 4.19
C THR A 226 -7.74 1.93 2.89
N VAL A 227 -7.13 1.64 1.73
CA VAL A 227 -7.72 2.07 0.44
C VAL A 227 -8.99 1.25 0.08
N ARG A 228 -9.24 0.10 0.73
CA ARG A 228 -10.37 -0.79 0.37
C ARG A 228 -11.61 -0.76 1.29
N GLN A 229 -11.61 -0.02 2.39
CA GLN A 229 -12.76 -0.02 3.33
C GLN A 229 -13.88 0.96 2.98
N ARG A 230 -13.61 2.02 2.19
CA ARG A 230 -14.66 3.01 1.85
C ARG A 230 -15.66 2.50 0.79
N ARG A 231 -15.26 1.60 -0.10
CA ARG A 231 -16.15 1.01 -1.13
C ARG A 231 -17.07 -0.09 -0.58
N TRP A 232 -16.66 -0.77 0.50
CA TRP A 232 -17.45 -1.81 1.16
C TRP A 232 -18.57 -1.27 2.08
N ARG A 233 -18.42 -0.07 2.66
CA ARG A 233 -19.49 0.56 3.47
C ARG A 233 -20.67 1.07 2.65
N ARG A 234 -20.45 1.53 1.41
CA ARG A 234 -21.56 1.92 0.51
C ARG A 234 -22.40 0.75 0.00
N SER A 235 -21.85 -0.47 -0.02
CA SER A 235 -22.58 -1.65 -0.52
C SER A 235 -23.44 -2.34 0.55
N ARG A 236 -23.14 -2.17 1.85
CA ARG A 236 -24.00 -2.71 2.92
C ARG A 236 -25.20 -1.82 3.28
N GLY A 237 -25.14 -0.52 3.00
CA GLY A 237 -26.28 0.38 3.20
C GLY A 237 -27.45 0.16 2.24
N ALA A 238 -27.24 -0.61 1.17
CA ALA A 238 -28.28 -0.93 0.17
C ALA A 238 -28.90 -2.34 0.35
N ALA A 239 -28.36 -3.18 1.23
CA ALA A 239 -28.78 -4.57 1.38
C ALA A 239 -29.73 -4.82 2.58
N CYS A 240 -30.05 -3.81 3.39
CA CYS A 240 -30.93 -3.98 4.56
C CYS A 240 -32.43 -3.70 4.31
N ASN A 241 -32.87 -3.53 3.05
CA ASN A 241 -34.28 -3.27 2.72
C ASN A 241 -34.86 -4.33 1.79
N LEU A 242 -34.82 -5.60 2.20
CA LEU A 242 -35.60 -6.66 1.56
C LEU A 242 -36.36 -7.47 2.62
N GLY A 243 -37.67 -7.20 2.69
CA GLY A 243 -38.70 -8.21 2.94
C GLY A 243 -39.07 -8.51 4.39
N HIS A 244 -39.94 -7.68 4.99
CA HIS A 244 -40.90 -8.19 5.97
C HIS A 244 -41.99 -8.97 5.21
N PRO A 245 -42.27 -10.25 5.51
CA PRO A 245 -43.43 -10.93 4.94
C PRO A 245 -44.71 -10.36 5.56
N GLN A 246 -45.57 -9.79 4.72
CA GLN A 246 -46.96 -9.49 5.06
C GLN A 246 -47.70 -10.81 5.34
N GLN A 247 -48.25 -10.96 6.54
CA GLN A 247 -49.29 -11.95 6.82
C GLN A 247 -50.60 -11.47 6.19
N LEU A 248 -50.97 -12.07 5.06
CA LEU A 248 -52.33 -12.00 4.52
C LEU A 248 -53.16 -13.12 5.14
N GLY A 249 -54.15 -12.73 5.95
CA GLY A 249 -55.14 -13.64 6.50
C GLY A 249 -56.17 -14.07 5.46
N ARG A 250 -56.67 -15.31 5.60
CA ARG A 250 -58.01 -15.74 5.20
C ARG A 250 -58.31 -17.11 5.82
N GLN A 251 -59.20 -17.15 6.80
CA GLN A 251 -60.12 -18.27 6.94
C GLN A 251 -61.53 -17.70 7.08
N SER A 252 -62.35 -18.05 6.09
CA SER A 252 -63.77 -17.81 6.00
C SER A 252 -64.54 -18.83 6.83
N SER A 253 -65.50 -18.31 7.58
CA SER A 253 -66.73 -18.92 8.10
C SER A 253 -67.20 -20.24 7.50
N PHE A 254 -67.68 -21.15 8.35
CA PHE A 254 -68.88 -21.95 8.06
C PHE A 254 -69.71 -22.16 9.33
N THR A 255 -71.01 -21.89 9.18
CA THR A 255 -72.13 -22.11 10.10
C THR A 255 -72.50 -23.59 10.23
N GLY A 256 -73.04 -23.96 11.38
CA GLY A 256 -73.68 -25.25 11.67
C GLY A 256 -73.99 -25.36 13.15
#